data_AF-D5PAW3-F1
#
_entry.id   AF-D5PAW3-F1
#
_cell.length_a   1.000
_cell.length_b   1.000
_cell.length_c   1.000
_cell.angle_alpha   90.00
_cell.angle_beta   90.00
_cell.angle_gamma   90.00
#
_symmetry.space_group_name_H-M   'P 1'
#
loop_
_entity.id
_entity.type
_entity.pdbx_description
1 polymer ?
#
loop_
_entity_poly.entity_id
_entity_poly.type
_entity_poly.pdbx_seq_one_letter_code
_entity_poly.pdbx_strand_id
1 'polypeptide(L)'
;MPGYYSEVHHVTDWATCQRTDIDGLTFACGPHHRLLTPDGWTTRKNTNGDTQWIPPPHLDRGQPRTNPYWHSEKLLRDDGDGDDDAA
;
A
#
# COMPACT_ATOMS: atom_id res chain seq x y z
N MET A 1 -2.80 -5.43 12.72
CA MET A 1 -4.07 -4.69 12.89
C MET A 1 -5.20 -5.60 12.43
N PRO A 2 -6.16 -5.96 13.29
CA PRO A 2 -7.33 -6.72 12.87
C PRO A 2 -8.19 -5.94 11.89
N GLY A 3 -8.83 -6.62 10.92
CA GLY A 3 -9.64 -5.96 9.89
C GLY A 3 -10.81 -5.12 10.42
N TYR A 4 -11.35 -5.48 11.59
CA TYR A 4 -12.43 -4.70 12.25
C TYR A 4 -12.00 -3.30 12.71
N TYR A 5 -10.69 -3.05 12.82
CA TYR A 5 -10.10 -1.75 13.16
C TYR A 5 -9.41 -1.09 11.96
N SER A 6 -9.80 -1.50 10.75
CA SER A 6 -9.31 -0.95 9.49
C SER A 6 -10.43 -0.23 8.74
N GLU A 7 -10.04 0.81 8.01
CA GLU A 7 -10.82 1.55 7.05
C GLU A 7 -10.44 1.11 5.63
N VAL A 8 -11.37 1.22 4.69
CA VAL A 8 -11.12 0.94 3.28
C VAL A 8 -10.77 2.24 2.57
N HIS A 9 -9.53 2.33 2.11
CA HIS A 9 -8.99 3.47 1.38
C HIS A 9 -9.07 3.24 -0.13
N HIS A 10 -9.61 4.21 -0.87
CA HIS A 10 -9.56 4.22 -2.32
C HIS A 10 -8.23 4.83 -2.78
N VAL A 11 -7.43 4.08 -3.54
CA VAL A 11 -6.13 4.57 -4.05
C VAL A 11 -6.32 5.75 -5.02
N THR A 12 -7.37 5.68 -5.84
CA THR A 12 -7.87 6.84 -6.60
C THR A 12 -9.09 7.36 -5.88
N ASP A 13 -9.09 8.63 -5.50
CA ASP A 13 -10.18 9.25 -4.75
C ASP A 13 -11.56 8.88 -5.32
N TRP A 14 -12.49 8.52 -4.44
CA TRP A 14 -13.88 8.19 -4.82
C TRP A 14 -14.52 9.30 -5.67
N ALA A 15 -14.27 10.56 -5.31
CA ALA A 15 -14.78 11.72 -6.05
C ALA A 15 -14.31 11.74 -7.52
N THR A 16 -13.17 11.12 -7.82
CA THR A 16 -12.60 11.02 -9.16
C THR A 16 -13.06 9.75 -9.89
N CYS A 17 -13.01 8.58 -9.24
CA CYS A 17 -13.27 7.30 -9.91
C CYS A 17 -14.73 6.85 -9.88
N GLN A 18 -15.49 7.25 -8.85
CA GLN A 18 -16.89 6.88 -8.63
C GLN A 18 -17.15 5.36 -8.67
N ARG A 19 -16.13 4.55 -8.38
CA ARG A 19 -16.17 3.09 -8.39
C ARG A 19 -15.48 2.50 -7.17
N THR A 20 -16.00 1.38 -6.69
CA THR A 20 -15.49 0.62 -5.54
C THR A 20 -15.00 -0.75 -6.00
N ASP A 21 -14.00 -0.77 -6.87
CA ASP A 21 -13.40 -2.00 -7.40
C ASP A 21 -12.31 -2.52 -6.46
N ILE A 22 -12.25 -3.83 -6.21
CA ILE A 22 -11.30 -4.42 -5.26
C ILE A 22 -9.83 -4.09 -5.59
N ASP A 23 -9.52 -3.95 -6.89
CA ASP A 23 -8.18 -3.61 -7.38
C ASP A 23 -7.78 -2.17 -7.06
N GLY A 24 -8.75 -1.29 -6.79
CA GLY A 24 -8.55 0.11 -6.42
C GLY A 24 -8.56 0.38 -4.92
N LEU A 25 -8.67 -0.65 -4.08
CA LEU A 25 -8.85 -0.51 -2.64
C LEU A 25 -7.64 -1.05 -1.85
N THR A 26 -7.49 -0.54 -0.63
CA THR A 26 -6.56 -1.07 0.36
C THR A 26 -7.09 -0.87 1.78
N PHE A 27 -6.65 -1.70 2.73
CA PHE A 27 -6.97 -1.48 4.14
C PHE A 27 -5.93 -0.57 4.80
N ALA A 28 -6.40 0.39 5.59
CA ALA A 28 -5.57 1.28 6.40
C ALA A 28 -6.17 1.40 7.81
N CYS A 29 -5.34 1.55 8.86
CA CYS A 29 -5.89 1.96 10.15
C CYS A 29 -6.19 3.47 10.13
N GLY A 30 -7.15 3.93 10.94
CA GLY A 30 -7.55 5.34 10.97
C GLY A 30 -6.38 6.35 11.07
N PRO A 31 -5.37 6.15 11.96
CA PRO A 31 -4.20 7.03 12.02
C PRO A 31 -3.41 7.11 10.71
N HIS A 32 -3.13 5.98 10.04
CA HIS A 32 -2.40 5.98 8.77
C HIS A 32 -3.25 6.49 7.61
N HIS A 33 -4.56 6.23 7.62
CA HIS A 33 -5.45 6.75 6.58
C HIS A 33 -5.49 8.29 6.58
N ARG A 34 -5.40 8.92 7.75
CA ARG A 34 -5.33 10.38 7.88
C ARG A 34 -4.03 11.01 7.38
N LEU A 35 -2.94 10.25 7.20
CA LEU A 35 -1.69 10.78 6.66
C LEU A 35 -1.81 11.28 5.21
N LEU A 36 -2.82 10.81 4.47
CA LEU A 36 -3.04 11.24 3.09
C LEU A 36 -3.40 12.73 3.02
N THR A 37 -4.35 13.14 3.86
CA THR A 37 -4.88 14.50 3.87
C THR A 37 -5.03 14.96 5.31
N PRO A 38 -4.34 16.04 5.73
CA PRO A 38 -3.57 16.98 4.90
C PRO A 38 -2.06 16.68 4.78
N ASP A 39 -1.56 15.58 5.35
CA ASP A 39 -0.12 15.41 5.62
C ASP A 39 0.74 15.01 4.39
N GLY A 40 0.14 15.01 3.19
CA GLY A 40 0.87 14.96 1.91
C GLY A 40 1.38 13.57 1.52
N TRP A 41 0.95 12.51 2.21
CA TRP A 41 1.17 11.16 1.75
C TRP A 41 0.27 10.84 0.56
N THR A 42 0.74 9.97 -0.32
CA THR A 42 -0.07 9.47 -1.45
C THR A 42 0.07 7.96 -1.56
N THR A 43 -0.89 7.31 -2.21
CA THR A 43 -0.83 5.87 -2.47
C THR A 43 -0.88 5.56 -3.95
N ARG A 44 -0.34 4.40 -4.34
CA ARG A 44 -0.38 3.89 -5.71
C ARG A 44 -0.41 2.36 -5.70
N LYS A 45 -1.09 1.73 -6.67
CA LYS A 45 -0.95 0.30 -6.94
C LYS A 45 0.26 0.04 -7.85
N ASN A 46 1.15 -0.89 -7.48
CA ASN A 46 2.21 -1.34 -8.40
C ASN A 46 1.67 -2.41 -9.38
N THR A 47 2.52 -2.87 -10.29
CA THR A 47 2.18 -3.94 -11.27
C THR A 47 1.83 -5.28 -10.62
N ASN A 48 2.23 -5.48 -9.36
CA ASN A 48 2.01 -6.71 -8.60
C ASN A 48 0.74 -6.62 -7.73
N GLY A 49 -0.02 -5.51 -7.82
CA GLY A 49 -1.24 -5.27 -7.03
C GLY A 49 -1.01 -4.75 -5.60
N ASP A 50 0.24 -4.61 -5.16
CA ASP A 50 0.55 -4.05 -3.84
C ASP A 50 0.26 -2.54 -3.79
N THR A 51 -0.31 -2.08 -2.69
CA THR A 51 -0.42 -0.65 -2.41
C THR A 51 0.88 -0.11 -1.84
N GLN A 52 1.47 0.82 -2.57
CA GLN A 52 2.62 1.61 -2.16
C GLN A 52 2.16 2.87 -1.43
N TRP A 53 2.78 3.16 -0.29
CA TRP A 53 2.64 4.42 0.45
C TRP A 53 3.85 5.30 0.15
N ILE A 54 3.58 6.48 -0.41
CA ILE A 54 4.59 7.42 -0.87
C ILE A 54 4.59 8.62 0.08
N PRO A 55 5.70 8.86 0.78
CA PRO A 55 5.82 9.98 1.72
C PRO A 55 5.86 11.33 0.97
N PRO A 56 5.57 12.44 1.66
CA PRO A 56 5.87 13.77 1.14
C PRO A 56 7.40 13.95 0.97
N PRO A 57 7.87 14.83 0.07
CA PRO A 57 9.29 14.91 -0.32
C PRO A 57 10.28 15.08 0.83
N HIS A 58 9.91 15.80 1.89
CA HIS A 58 10.77 16.03 3.05
C HIS A 58 10.95 14.79 3.96
N LEU A 59 10.11 13.76 3.78
CA LEU A 59 10.20 12.47 4.47
C LEU A 59 10.63 11.33 3.53
N ASP A 60 10.92 11.64 2.26
CA ASP A 60 11.40 10.63 1.31
C ASP A 60 12.92 10.44 1.42
N ARG A 61 13.32 9.26 1.91
CA ARG A 61 14.72 8.88 2.14
C ARG A 61 15.07 7.58 1.40
N GLY A 62 14.27 7.15 0.44
CA GLY A 62 14.46 5.89 -0.28
C GLY A 62 14.01 4.64 0.50
N GLN A 63 13.19 4.81 1.54
CA GLN A 63 12.61 3.69 2.29
C GLN A 63 11.66 2.85 1.41
N PRO A 64 11.47 1.56 1.74
CA PRO A 64 10.48 0.71 1.08
C PRO A 64 9.09 1.35 1.09
N ARG A 65 8.34 1.16 -0.01
CA ARG A 65 6.99 1.72 -0.16
C ARG A 65 5.89 0.77 0.31
N THR A 66 6.23 -0.48 0.59
CA THR A 66 5.31 -1.53 1.05
C THR A 66 5.76 -2.03 2.42
N ASN A 67 4.81 -2.56 3.21
CA ASN A 67 5.09 -3.10 4.54
C ASN A 67 5.18 -4.64 4.48
N PRO A 68 6.36 -5.24 4.68
CA PRO A 68 6.53 -6.69 4.68
C PRO A 68 6.28 -7.34 6.05
N TYR A 69 5.78 -6.62 7.06
CA TYR A 69 5.68 -7.11 8.44
C TYR A 69 4.94 -8.45 8.59
N TRP A 70 3.89 -8.69 7.78
CA TRP A 70 3.13 -9.95 7.78
C TRP A 70 3.59 -10.93 6.70
N HIS A 71 4.65 -10.58 5.99
CA HIS A 71 5.23 -11.32 4.86
C HIS A 71 6.71 -11.55 5.12
N SER A 72 7.05 -12.26 6.20
CA SER A 72 8.44 -12.56 6.57
C SER A 72 9.19 -13.27 5.44
N GLU A 73 8.50 -14.07 4.62
CA GLU A 73 9.03 -14.68 3.41
C GLU A 73 9.62 -13.67 2.43
N LYS A 74 9.05 -12.46 2.34
CA LYS A 74 9.59 -11.38 1.47
C LYS A 74 10.87 -10.75 2.03
N LEU A 75 11.15 -10.93 3.32
CA LEU A 75 12.39 -10.46 3.95
C LEU A 75 13.48 -11.54 3.98
N LEU A 76 13.09 -12.81 3.91
CA LEU A 76 13.97 -13.97 4.10
C LEU A 76 14.29 -14.70 2.79
N ARG A 77 13.67 -14.33 1.66
CA ARG A 77 14.04 -14.85 0.33
C ARG A 77 15.50 -14.48 0.04
N ASP A 78 16.30 -15.49 -0.31
CA ASP A 78 17.62 -15.29 -0.89
C ASP A 78 17.43 -14.73 -2.31
N ASP A 79 18.26 -13.78 -2.74
CA ASP A 79 18.08 -13.02 -3.99
C ASP A 79 18.13 -13.89 -5.28
N GLY A 80 18.24 -15.23 -5.15
CA GLY A 80 18.36 -16.22 -6.21
C GLY A 80 17.09 -17.03 -6.55
N ASP A 81 16.04 -16.99 -5.74
CA ASP A 81 14.80 -17.75 -6.01
C ASP A 81 13.77 -16.85 -6.70
N GLY A 82 13.99 -16.67 -8.01
CA GLY A 82 13.03 -16.03 -8.91
C GLY A 82 11.66 -16.72 -8.87
N ASP A 83 10.63 -15.89 -8.86
CA ASP A 83 9.21 -16.25 -8.83
C ASP A 83 8.86 -17.14 -10.06
N ASP A 84 8.77 -18.45 -9.85
CA ASP A 84 8.35 -19.43 -10.85
C ASP A 84 6.81 -19.63 -10.80
N ASP A 85 6.07 -18.54 -10.58
CA ASP A 85 4.61 -18.51 -10.60
C ASP A 85 4.11 -17.44 -11.59
N ALA A 86 4.54 -17.58 -12.85
CA ALA A 86 3.83 -17.00 -13.98
C ALA A 86 2.72 -17.97 -14.41
N ALA A 87 1.47 -17.63 -14.06
CA ALA A 87 0.26 -18.23 -14.64
C ALA A 87 -0.04 -17.66 -16.03
#